data_AF-A0A1G7YWW0-F1
#
_entry.id   AF-A0A1G7YWW0-F1
#
_cell.length_a   1.000
_cell.length_b   1.000
_cell.length_c   1.000
_cell.angle_alpha   90.00
_cell.angle_beta   90.00
_cell.angle_gamma   90.00
#
_symmetry.space_group_name_H-M   'P 1'
#
loop_
_entity.id
_entity.type
_entity.pdbx_description
1 polymer ?
#
loop_
_entity_poly.entity_id
_entity_poly.type
_entity_poly.pdbx_seq_one_letter_code
_entity_poly.pdbx_strand_id
1 'polypeptide(L)'
;MANKPDLRVAKPIATGLAQLEAAGTGLANRWPAIRDRIRALSAAEPWGDGAEATSFLTNYLANGGPDGLLHETDRLVKQVGDLAPRMRTTIANTLNADAANEASLRKI
;
A
#
# COMPACT_ATOMS: atom_id res chain seq x y z
N MET A 1 -36.54 7.25 11.23
CA MET A 1 -36.36 6.47 9.99
C MET A 1 -34.95 6.73 9.48
N ALA A 2 -34.03 5.76 9.57
CA ALA A 2 -32.70 5.91 8.99
C ALA A 2 -32.84 6.03 7.47
N ASN A 3 -32.18 7.02 6.88
CA ASN A 3 -32.35 7.40 5.49
C ASN A 3 -31.80 6.29 4.57
N LYS A 4 -32.67 5.55 3.88
CA LYS A 4 -32.36 4.51 2.88
C LYS A 4 -31.19 4.81 1.90
N PRO A 5 -30.94 6.06 1.44
CA PRO A 5 -29.75 6.39 0.65
C PRO A 5 -28.40 6.14 1.34
N ASP A 6 -28.32 6.26 2.66
CA ASP A 6 -27.08 6.12 3.43
C ASP A 6 -26.56 4.66 3.39
N LEU A 7 -27.48 3.69 3.47
CA LEU A 7 -27.18 2.26 3.34
C LEU A 7 -26.69 1.85 1.94
N ARG A 8 -27.12 2.56 0.88
CA ARG A 8 -26.71 2.28 -0.51
C ARG A 8 -25.28 2.73 -0.80
N VAL A 9 -24.77 3.69 -0.05
CA VAL A 9 -23.39 4.20 -0.18
C VAL A 9 -22.46 3.50 0.81
N ALA A 10 -22.90 3.26 2.04
CA ALA A 10 -22.11 2.60 3.08
C ALA A 10 -21.68 1.17 2.70
N LYS A 11 -22.59 0.38 2.09
CA LYS A 11 -22.29 -1.02 1.75
C LYS A 11 -21.23 -1.16 0.64
N PRO A 12 -21.30 -0.45 -0.51
CA PRO A 12 -20.22 -0.46 -1.51
C PRO A 12 -18.87 0.02 -0.96
N ILE A 13 -18.87 1.05 -0.12
CA ILE A 13 -17.64 1.57 0.51
C ILE A 13 -17.02 0.50 1.42
N ALA A 14 -17.82 -0.14 2.27
CA ALA A 14 -17.33 -1.22 3.15
C ALA A 14 -16.75 -2.39 2.35
N THR A 15 -17.41 -2.81 1.26
CA THR A 15 -16.91 -3.85 0.36
C THR A 15 -15.58 -3.44 -0.28
N GLY A 16 -15.47 -2.23 -0.80
CA GLY A 16 -14.23 -1.73 -1.43
C GLY A 16 -13.07 -1.66 -0.44
N LEU A 17 -13.31 -1.22 0.79
CA LEU A 17 -12.30 -1.19 1.85
C LEU A 17 -11.84 -2.59 2.25
N ALA A 18 -12.75 -3.56 2.33
CA ALA A 18 -12.40 -4.95 2.61
C ALA A 18 -11.56 -5.57 1.49
N GLN A 19 -11.88 -5.29 0.22
CA GLN A 19 -11.09 -5.74 -0.92
C GLN A 19 -9.69 -5.11 -0.92
N LEU A 20 -9.60 -3.82 -0.63
CA LEU A 20 -8.32 -3.12 -0.54
C LEU A 20 -7.45 -3.65 0.61
N GLU A 21 -8.04 -3.91 1.77
CA GLU A 21 -7.34 -4.51 2.91
C GLU A 21 -6.84 -5.93 2.60
N ALA A 22 -7.68 -6.74 1.94
CA ALA A 22 -7.29 -8.07 1.50
C ALA A 22 -6.12 -8.01 0.50
N ALA A 23 -6.17 -7.07 -0.45
CA ALA A 23 -5.10 -6.85 -1.42
C ALA A 23 -3.79 -6.39 -0.73
N GLY A 24 -3.87 -5.42 0.19
CA GLY A 24 -2.72 -4.93 0.96
C GLY A 24 -2.10 -6.02 1.83
N THR A 25 -2.92 -6.82 2.51
CA THR A 25 -2.47 -7.97 3.31
C THR A 25 -1.82 -9.03 2.42
N GLY A 26 -2.45 -9.37 1.28
CA GLY A 26 -1.91 -10.33 0.33
C GLY A 26 -0.59 -9.87 -0.30
N LEU A 27 -0.40 -8.56 -0.49
CA LEU A 27 0.86 -7.98 -0.94
C LEU A 27 1.92 -8.07 0.17
N ALA A 28 1.60 -7.62 1.38
CA ALA A 28 2.52 -7.65 2.53
C ALA A 28 3.00 -9.06 2.88
N ASN A 29 2.14 -10.08 2.71
CA ASN A 29 2.51 -11.48 2.97
C ASN A 29 3.44 -12.07 1.90
N ARG A 30 3.26 -11.69 0.63
CA ARG A 30 4.05 -12.24 -0.49
C ARG A 30 5.37 -11.51 -0.70
N TRP A 31 5.40 -10.22 -0.39
CA TRP A 31 6.54 -9.36 -0.67
C TRP A 31 7.86 -9.83 -0.03
N PRO A 32 7.94 -10.27 1.24
CA PRO A 32 9.19 -10.72 1.83
C PRO A 32 9.89 -11.82 1.02
N ALA A 33 9.14 -12.82 0.58
CA ALA A 33 9.70 -13.91 -0.23
C ALA A 33 10.18 -13.44 -1.61
N ILE A 34 9.47 -12.48 -2.23
CA ILE A 34 9.87 -11.87 -3.49
C ILE A 34 11.17 -11.07 -3.31
N ARG A 35 11.22 -10.23 -2.27
CA ARG A 35 12.39 -9.42 -1.91
C ARG A 35 13.62 -10.29 -1.69
N ASP A 36 13.49 -11.37 -0.94
CA ASP A 36 14.60 -12.27 -0.64
C ASP A 36 15.09 -12.99 -1.90
N ARG A 37 14.18 -13.35 -2.81
CA ARG A 37 14.54 -13.92 -4.11
C ARG A 37 15.25 -12.92 -5.02
N ILE A 38 14.84 -11.66 -5.02
CA ILE A 38 15.55 -10.59 -5.75
C ILE A 38 16.97 -10.47 -5.21
N ARG A 39 17.14 -10.39 -3.88
CA ARG A 39 18.47 -10.32 -3.25
C ARG A 39 19.36 -11.50 -3.62
N ALA A 40 18.82 -12.72 -3.56
CA ALA A 40 19.57 -13.91 -3.93
C ALA A 40 20.04 -13.90 -5.39
N LEU A 41 19.17 -13.45 -6.32
CA LEU A 41 19.52 -13.32 -7.72
C LEU A 41 20.55 -12.21 -7.98
N SER A 42 20.43 -11.08 -7.28
CA SER A 42 21.39 -9.98 -7.33
C SER A 42 22.78 -10.39 -6.83
N ALA A 43 22.83 -11.20 -5.77
CA ALA A 43 24.07 -11.67 -5.15
C ALA A 43 24.77 -12.80 -5.92
N ALA A 44 24.12 -13.39 -6.93
CA ALA A 44 24.70 -14.50 -7.70
C ALA A 44 25.81 -14.06 -8.67
N GLU A 45 25.97 -12.74 -8.88
CA GLU A 45 27.03 -12.10 -9.67
C GLU A 45 27.42 -12.80 -11.00
N PRO A 46 26.48 -13.10 -11.90
CA PRO A 46 26.75 -13.87 -13.12
C PRO A 46 27.52 -13.12 -14.22
N TRP A 47 27.95 -11.89 -13.98
CA TRP A 47 28.36 -10.93 -15.03
C TRP A 47 29.83 -11.03 -15.46
N GLY A 48 30.68 -11.79 -14.75
CA GLY A 48 32.11 -11.94 -15.07
C GLY A 48 32.97 -10.73 -14.67
N ASP A 49 34.21 -10.65 -15.19
CA ASP A 49 35.22 -9.63 -14.83
C ASP A 49 35.67 -8.73 -16.00
N GLY A 50 35.02 -8.85 -17.16
CA GLY A 50 35.33 -8.07 -18.37
C GLY A 50 34.88 -6.60 -18.33
N ALA A 51 35.21 -5.87 -19.40
CA ALA A 51 34.80 -4.47 -19.57
C ALA A 51 33.26 -4.33 -19.62
N GLU A 52 32.58 -5.32 -20.20
CA GLU A 52 31.12 -5.43 -20.25
C GLU A 52 30.53 -5.60 -18.84
N ALA A 53 31.16 -6.43 -18.00
CA ALA A 53 30.76 -6.64 -16.61
C ALA A 53 30.88 -5.34 -15.80
N THR A 54 31.98 -4.62 -16.00
CA THR A 54 32.23 -3.33 -15.35
C THR A 54 31.20 -2.27 -15.75
N SER A 55 30.88 -2.18 -17.05
CA SER A 55 29.85 -1.27 -17.57
C SER A 55 28.46 -1.63 -17.05
N PHE A 56 28.13 -2.93 -17.03
CA PHE A 56 26.89 -3.41 -16.45
C PHE A 56 26.80 -3.05 -14.97
N LEU A 57 27.80 -3.39 -14.15
CA LEU A 57 27.82 -3.11 -12.71
C LEU A 57 27.68 -1.62 -12.41
N THR A 58 28.35 -0.76 -13.19
CA THR A 58 28.24 0.70 -13.06
C THR A 58 26.78 1.15 -13.22
N ASN A 59 26.07 0.63 -14.22
CA ASN A 59 24.66 0.96 -14.45
C ASN A 59 23.72 0.26 -13.46
N TYR A 60 24.02 -1.00 -13.12
CA TYR A 60 23.23 -1.83 -12.22
C TYR A 60 23.21 -1.30 -10.79
N LEU A 61 24.32 -0.71 -10.35
CA LEU A 61 24.47 -0.09 -9.03
C LEU A 61 24.13 1.41 -9.03
N ALA A 62 23.92 2.02 -10.21
CA ALA A 62 23.54 3.42 -10.30
C ALA A 62 22.23 3.68 -9.53
N ASN A 63 22.13 4.86 -8.90
CA ASN A 63 20.95 5.29 -8.13
C ASN A 63 20.54 4.33 -7.00
N GLY A 64 21.52 3.66 -6.36
CA GLY A 64 21.28 2.75 -5.23
C GLY A 64 21.01 1.30 -5.65
N GLY A 65 20.99 1.02 -6.96
CA GLY A 65 20.92 -0.32 -7.53
C GLY A 65 19.75 -1.18 -6.99
N PRO A 66 19.94 -2.50 -6.85
CA PRO A 66 18.87 -3.40 -6.40
C PRO A 66 18.40 -3.07 -4.97
N ASP A 67 19.28 -2.61 -4.08
CA ASP A 67 18.87 -2.25 -2.71
C ASP A 67 17.98 -1.01 -2.68
N GLY A 68 18.24 -0.02 -3.54
CA GLY A 68 17.38 1.15 -3.71
C GLY A 68 15.97 0.77 -4.19
N LEU A 69 15.90 -0.12 -5.19
CA LEU A 69 14.63 -0.68 -5.67
C LEU A 69 13.87 -1.42 -4.56
N LEU A 70 14.56 -2.26 -3.79
CA LEU A 70 13.95 -3.02 -2.69
C LEU A 70 13.45 -2.10 -1.58
N HIS A 71 14.21 -1.07 -1.22
CA HIS A 71 13.82 -0.11 -0.20
C HIS A 71 12.56 0.69 -0.59
N GLU A 72 12.52 1.23 -1.81
CA GLU A 72 11.34 1.96 -2.27
C GLU A 72 10.12 1.05 -2.41
N THR A 73 10.33 -0.22 -2.79
CA THR A 73 9.23 -1.19 -2.84
C THR A 73 8.73 -1.57 -1.44
N ASP A 74 9.62 -1.73 -0.44
CA ASP A 74 9.23 -1.91 0.97
C ASP A 74 8.33 -0.75 1.44
N ARG A 75 8.66 0.50 1.07
CA ARG A 75 7.86 1.68 1.38
C ARG A 75 6.49 1.64 0.71
N LEU A 76 6.42 1.30 -0.57
CA LEU A 76 5.16 1.19 -1.32
C LEU A 76 4.25 0.11 -0.73
N VAL A 77 4.80 -1.07 -0.41
CA VAL A 77 4.04 -2.17 0.21
C VAL A 77 3.42 -1.73 1.54
N LYS A 78 4.18 -1.02 2.37
CA LYS A 78 3.67 -0.44 3.61
C LYS A 78 2.56 0.58 3.36
N GLN A 79 2.75 1.50 2.40
CA GLN A 79 1.75 2.52 2.08
C GLN A 79 0.43 1.91 1.58
N VAL A 80 0.49 0.85 0.77
CA VAL A 80 -0.70 0.12 0.31
C VAL A 80 -1.38 -0.58 1.49
N GLY A 81 -0.62 -1.21 2.39
CA GLY A 81 -1.17 -1.83 3.60
C GLY A 81 -1.87 -0.84 4.54
N ASP A 82 -1.33 0.38 4.66
CA ASP A 82 -1.89 1.43 5.50
C ASP A 82 -3.12 2.13 4.90
N LEU A 83 -3.41 1.94 3.60
CA LEU A 83 -4.42 2.73 2.90
C LEU A 83 -5.85 2.44 3.42
N ALA A 84 -6.24 1.17 3.55
CA ALA A 84 -7.58 0.80 4.00
C ALA A 84 -7.88 1.26 5.46
N PRO A 85 -6.98 1.07 6.45
CA PRO A 85 -7.17 1.62 7.79
C PRO A 85 -7.31 3.15 7.82
N ARG A 86 -6.50 3.87 7.02
CA ARG A 86 -6.59 5.33 6.92
C ARG A 86 -7.94 5.76 6.36
N MET A 87 -8.39 5.14 5.28
CA MET A 87 -9.69 5.46 4.69
C MET A 87 -10.85 5.17 5.65
N ARG A 88 -10.82 4.06 6.40
CA ARG A 88 -11.82 3.75 7.44
C ARG A 88 -11.88 4.85 8.50
N THR A 89 -10.73 5.30 8.97
CA THR A 89 -10.64 6.38 9.96
C THR A 89 -11.24 7.67 9.42
N THR A 90 -10.88 8.05 8.18
CA THR A 90 -11.44 9.24 7.53
C THR A 90 -12.96 9.16 7.40
N ILE A 91 -13.49 8.03 6.93
CA ILE A 91 -14.94 7.84 6.76
C ILE A 91 -15.66 7.89 8.11
N ALA A 92 -15.14 7.20 9.12
CA ALA A 92 -15.73 7.22 10.46
C ALA A 92 -15.76 8.64 11.05
N ASN A 93 -14.68 9.41 10.86
CA ASN A 93 -14.62 10.80 11.30
C ASN A 93 -15.67 11.68 10.61
N THR A 94 -15.86 11.52 9.30
CA THR A 94 -16.90 12.25 8.55
C THR A 94 -18.30 11.90 9.05
N LEU A 95 -18.61 10.60 9.23
CA LEU A 95 -19.93 10.18 9.72
C LEU A 95 -20.22 10.70 11.14
N ASN A 96 -19.22 10.72 12.02
CA ASN A 96 -19.36 11.27 13.36
C ASN A 96 -19.59 12.78 13.35
N ALA A 97 -18.92 13.52 12.44
CA ALA A 97 -19.13 14.95 12.27
C ALA A 97 -20.55 15.25 11.76
N ASP A 98 -21.04 14.47 10.80
CA ASP A 98 -22.41 14.60 10.29
C ASP A 98 -23.45 14.34 11.39
N ALA A 99 -23.26 13.30 12.20
CA ALA A 99 -24.14 13.00 13.33
C ALA A 99 -24.15 14.13 14.39
N ALA A 100 -22.99 14.74 14.67
CA ALA A 100 -22.88 15.85 15.60
C ALA A 100 -23.58 17.12 15.08
N ASN A 101 -23.47 17.39 13.78
CA ASN A 101 -24.17 18.50 13.12
C ASN A 101 -25.69 18.29 13.15
N GLU A 102 -26.18 17.09 12.82
CA GLU A 102 -27.60 16.78 12.88
C GLU A 102 -28.16 16.89 14.31
N ALA A 103 -27.43 16.40 15.31
CA ALA A 103 -27.80 16.53 16.71
C ALA A 103 -27.84 18.00 17.18
N SER A 104 -27.01 18.86 16.60
CA SER A 104 -26.99 20.30 16.90
C SER A 104 -28.16 21.01 16.25
N LEU A 105 -28.49 20.69 14.99
CA LEU A 105 -29.64 21.24 14.27
C LEU A 105 -30.98 20.85 14.90
N ARG A 106 -31.10 19.65 15.48
CA ARG A 106 -32.32 19.21 16.19
C ARG A 106 -32.52 19.87 17.56
N LYS A 107 -31.51 20.54 18.10
CA LYS A 107 -31.57 21.24 19.40
C LYS A 107 -31.96 22.72 19.29
N ILE A 108 -32.14 23.21 18.06
CA ILE A 108 -32.58 24.57 17.72
C ILE A 108 -34.05 24.49 17.27
#